data_AF-A0A946BI04-F1
#
_entry.id   AF-A0A946BI04-F1
#
_cell.length_a   1.000
_cell.length_b   1.000
_cell.length_c   1.000
_cell.angle_alpha   90.00
_cell.angle_beta   90.00
_cell.angle_gamma   90.00
#
_symmetry.space_group_name_H-M   'P 1'
#
loop_
_entity.id
_entity.type
_entity.pdbx_description
1 polymer ?
#
loop_
_entity_poly.entity_id
_entity_poly.type
_entity_poly.pdbx_seq_one_letter_code
_entity_poly.pdbx_strand_id
1 'polypeptide(L)'
;MHRIDNYSIGKESFEDMLHAKRFNPCLEITFRDKSGQHTQKLSAGDSDVLDVYREGLETYVLSTNSRLAYIGLEIFESAGKIGEVFIEACRIKKALGREYLAPFNAIKRLRDHIM
;
A
#
# COMPACT_ATOMS: atom_id res chain seq x y z
N MET A 1 15.58 -2.38 3.30
CA MET A 1 14.34 -2.37 2.49
C MET A 1 14.70 -2.54 1.01
N HIS A 2 14.06 -3.48 0.31
CA HIS A 2 14.29 -3.76 -1.12
C HIS A 2 12.95 -3.86 -1.87
N ARG A 3 12.92 -3.50 -3.15
CA ARG A 3 11.73 -3.65 -3.99
C ARG A 3 11.46 -5.13 -4.22
N ILE A 4 10.19 -5.54 -4.20
CA ILE A 4 9.79 -6.88 -4.60
C ILE A 4 8.91 -6.79 -5.84
N ASP A 5 9.13 -7.71 -6.78
CA ASP A 5 8.33 -7.79 -8.02
C ASP A 5 7.54 -9.11 -8.10
N ASN A 6 7.72 -10.00 -7.11
CA ASN A 6 7.02 -11.28 -7.01
C ASN A 6 5.69 -11.15 -6.24
N TYR A 7 4.85 -10.22 -6.69
CA TYR A 7 3.49 -10.05 -6.20
C TYR A 7 2.50 -10.04 -7.37
N SER A 8 1.24 -10.33 -7.08
CA SER A 8 0.13 -10.13 -8.02
C SER A 8 -0.88 -9.16 -7.43
N ILE A 9 -1.54 -8.41 -8.30
CA ILE A 9 -2.67 -7.55 -7.95
C ILE A 9 -3.93 -8.15 -8.58
N GLY A 10 -4.96 -8.30 -7.78
CA GLY A 10 -6.28 -8.77 -8.19
C GLY A 10 -7.38 -7.86 -7.66
N LYS A 11 -8.62 -8.18 -8.01
CA LYS A 11 -9.80 -7.60 -7.39
C LYS A 11 -10.33 -8.58 -6.34
N GLU A 12 -10.87 -8.04 -5.26
CA GLU A 12 -11.57 -8.88 -4.27
C GLU A 12 -12.70 -9.68 -4.94
N SER A 13 -12.96 -10.87 -4.41
CA SER A 13 -14.01 -11.73 -4.92
C SER A 13 -15.40 -11.13 -4.69
N PHE A 14 -16.37 -11.49 -5.54
CA PHE A 14 -17.76 -11.05 -5.36
C PHE A 14 -18.35 -11.54 -4.03
N GLU A 15 -17.98 -12.73 -3.59
CA GLU A 15 -18.41 -13.29 -2.29
C GLU A 15 -17.87 -12.43 -1.14
N ASP A 16 -16.60 -12.05 -1.19
CA ASP A 16 -16.00 -11.15 -0.21
C ASP A 16 -16.63 -9.74 -0.22
N MET A 17 -17.00 -9.23 -1.40
CA MET A 17 -17.74 -7.96 -1.52
C MET A 17 -19.09 -8.04 -0.81
N LEU A 18 -19.84 -9.13 -1.05
CA LEU A 18 -21.14 -9.35 -0.43
C LEU A 18 -21.01 -9.43 1.10
N HIS A 19 -20.05 -10.21 1.60
CA HIS A 19 -19.78 -10.31 3.03
C HIS A 19 -19.38 -8.98 3.66
N ALA A 20 -18.57 -8.18 2.95
CA ALA A 20 -18.14 -6.86 3.40
C ALA A 20 -19.18 -5.74 3.15
N LYS A 21 -20.34 -6.06 2.55
CA LYS A 21 -21.37 -5.09 2.12
C LYS A 21 -20.81 -3.96 1.24
N ARG A 22 -19.88 -4.31 0.34
CA ARG A 22 -19.27 -3.38 -0.61
C ARG A 22 -19.91 -3.49 -1.98
N PHE A 23 -20.12 -2.35 -2.62
CA PHE A 23 -20.64 -2.27 -3.99
C PHE A 23 -19.53 -2.25 -5.05
N ASN A 24 -18.31 -1.87 -4.67
CA ASN A 24 -17.16 -1.84 -5.56
C ASN A 24 -16.04 -2.71 -4.98
N PRO A 25 -15.36 -3.52 -5.80
CA PRO A 25 -14.26 -4.34 -5.33
C PRO A 25 -13.09 -3.46 -4.90
N CYS A 26 -12.46 -3.77 -3.77
CA CYS A 26 -11.12 -3.29 -3.47
C CYS A 26 -10.05 -4.07 -4.24
N LEU A 27 -8.84 -3.50 -4.32
CA LEU A 27 -7.66 -4.19 -4.82
C LEU A 27 -7.14 -5.16 -3.76
N GLU A 28 -6.64 -6.30 -4.23
CA GLU A 28 -5.95 -7.28 -3.41
C GLU A 28 -4.52 -7.46 -3.91
N ILE A 29 -3.54 -7.39 -3.01
CA ILE A 29 -2.17 -7.77 -3.30
C ILE A 29 -1.89 -9.15 -2.73
N THR A 30 -1.32 -10.02 -3.55
CA THR A 30 -0.83 -11.33 -3.12
C THR A 30 0.68 -11.39 -3.26
N PHE A 31 1.38 -11.73 -2.18
CA PHE A 31 2.83 -11.93 -2.21
C PHE A 31 3.22 -13.17 -1.41
N ARG A 32 4.38 -13.74 -1.72
CA ARG A 32 4.94 -14.88 -0.99
C ARG A 32 6.13 -14.44 -0.12
N ASP A 33 6.19 -14.97 1.09
CA ASP A 33 7.36 -14.87 1.97
C ASP A 33 7.70 -16.25 2.56
N LYS A 34 8.50 -16.28 3.63
CA LYS A 34 8.91 -17.53 4.28
C LYS A 34 7.78 -18.22 5.06
N SER A 35 6.75 -17.49 5.48
CA SER A 35 5.61 -18.04 6.23
C SER A 35 4.48 -18.49 5.32
N GLY A 36 4.45 -18.04 4.07
CA GLY A 36 3.54 -18.58 3.06
C GLY A 36 3.16 -17.57 1.99
N GLN A 37 1.99 -17.81 1.39
CA GLN A 37 1.33 -16.87 0.50
C GLN A 37 0.34 -16.04 1.31
N HIS A 38 0.42 -14.73 1.17
CA HIS A 38 -0.45 -13.78 1.86
C HIS A 38 -1.19 -12.95 0.84
N THR A 39 -2.49 -12.82 1.03
CA THR A 39 -3.37 -11.96 0.23
C THR A 39 -3.93 -10.89 1.15
N GLN A 40 -3.76 -9.63 0.74
CA GLN A 40 -4.13 -8.46 1.53
C GLN A 40 -4.98 -7.49 0.73
N LYS A 41 -6.00 -6.95 1.37
CA LYS A 41 -6.83 -5.89 0.80
C LYS A 41 -6.12 -4.55 0.92
N LEU A 42 -6.11 -3.80 -0.17
CA LEU A 42 -5.53 -2.48 -0.26
C LEU A 42 -6.61 -1.40 -0.25
N SER A 43 -6.26 -0.25 0.31
CA SER A 43 -7.05 0.98 0.18
C SER A 43 -6.79 1.70 -1.15
N ALA A 44 -5.80 1.25 -1.92
CA ALA A 44 -5.47 1.80 -3.23
C ALA A 44 -6.62 1.63 -4.25
N GLY A 45 -6.77 2.61 -5.13
CA GLY A 45 -7.70 2.57 -6.25
C GLY A 45 -7.11 1.89 -7.50
N ASP A 46 -7.98 1.48 -8.42
CA ASP A 46 -7.60 0.81 -9.69
C ASP A 46 -6.61 1.60 -10.56
N SER A 47 -6.53 2.92 -10.39
CA SER A 47 -5.64 3.81 -11.17
C SER A 47 -4.37 4.22 -10.41
N ASP A 48 -4.13 3.64 -9.24
CA ASP A 48 -2.98 3.99 -8.42
C ASP A 48 -1.73 3.28 -8.92
N VAL A 49 -0.61 4.01 -8.90
CA VAL A 49 0.70 3.40 -9.09
C VAL A 49 1.11 2.79 -7.76
N LEU A 50 1.40 1.48 -7.80
CA LEU A 50 1.84 0.71 -6.64
C LEU A 50 3.34 0.43 -6.69
N ASP A 51 4.02 0.77 -5.60
CA ASP A 51 5.42 0.45 -5.36
C ASP A 51 5.53 -0.42 -4.10
N VAL A 52 6.01 -1.66 -4.25
CA VAL A 52 6.02 -2.66 -3.18
C VAL A 52 7.44 -2.96 -2.73
N TYR A 53 7.68 -2.83 -1.42
CA TYR A 53 8.99 -3.05 -0.80
C TYR A 53 8.89 -3.98 0.39
N ARG A 54 10.02 -4.63 0.73
CA ARG A 54 10.13 -5.50 1.91
C ARG A 54 11.34 -5.15 2.77
N GLU A 55 11.16 -5.16 4.08
CA GLU A 55 12.21 -5.02 5.08
C GLU A 55 11.92 -5.96 6.26
N GLY A 56 12.78 -6.97 6.47
CA GLY A 56 12.50 -7.99 7.48
C GLY A 56 11.21 -8.76 7.17
N LEU A 57 10.27 -8.74 8.11
CA LEU A 57 8.92 -9.34 7.99
C LEU A 57 7.88 -8.36 7.44
N GLU A 58 8.22 -7.08 7.33
CA GLU A 58 7.31 -6.02 6.93
C GLU A 58 7.30 -5.89 5.40
N THR A 59 6.09 -5.87 4.84
CA THR A 59 5.84 -5.53 3.44
C THR A 59 5.15 -4.18 3.38
N TYR A 60 5.71 -3.28 2.59
CA TYR A 60 5.29 -1.89 2.42
C TYR A 60 4.66 -1.76 1.04
N VAL A 61 3.42 -1.30 0.99
CA VAL A 61 2.70 -1.00 -0.25
C VAL A 61 2.48 0.50 -0.31
N LEU A 62 3.26 1.17 -1.17
CA LEU A 62 3.09 2.58 -1.45
C LEU A 62 2.12 2.73 -2.62
N SER A 63 1.02 3.45 -2.41
CA SER A 63 0.08 3.84 -3.45
C SER A 63 0.23 5.32 -3.77
N THR A 64 0.28 5.66 -5.04
CA THR A 64 0.33 7.06 -5.49
C THR A 64 -0.67 7.31 -6.60
N ASN A 65 -1.35 8.44 -6.52
CA ASN A 65 -2.23 8.89 -7.59
C ASN A 65 -1.92 10.35 -7.91
N SER A 66 -1.24 10.59 -9.04
CA SER A 66 -0.85 11.94 -9.44
C SER A 66 -2.04 12.80 -9.87
N ARG A 67 -3.11 12.19 -10.39
CA ARG A 67 -4.33 12.89 -10.84
C ARG A 67 -5.16 13.39 -9.66
N LEU A 68 -5.31 12.57 -8.63
CA LEU A 68 -6.02 12.92 -7.39
C LEU A 68 -5.09 13.52 -6.34
N ALA A 69 -3.78 13.55 -6.65
CA ALA A 69 -2.72 14.11 -5.83
C ALA A 69 -2.75 13.58 -4.39
N TYR A 70 -2.70 12.26 -4.22
CA TYR A 70 -2.50 11.65 -2.89
C TYR A 70 -1.38 10.61 -2.90
N ILE A 71 -0.92 10.30 -1.69
CA ILE A 71 -0.01 9.19 -1.42
C ILE A 71 -0.52 8.41 -0.21
N GLY A 72 -0.55 7.10 -0.34
CA GLY A 72 -0.89 6.16 0.72
C GLY A 72 0.27 5.22 0.97
N LEU A 73 0.43 4.79 2.22
CA LEU A 73 1.33 3.71 2.61
C LEU A 73 0.57 2.76 3.51
N GLU A 74 0.56 1.49 3.14
CA GLU A 74 0.04 0.39 3.95
C GLU A 74 1.19 -0.56 4.30
N ILE A 75 1.29 -0.94 5.57
CA ILE A 75 2.35 -1.82 6.09
C ILE A 75 1.70 -3.11 6.58
N PHE A 76 2.23 -4.24 6.12
CA PHE A 76 1.74 -5.57 6.44
C PHE A 76 2.86 -6.41 7.07
N GLU A 77 2.51 -7.18 8.10
CA GLU A 77 3.34 -8.26 8.61
C GLU A 77 2.56 -9.58 8.47
N SER A 78 3.08 -10.51 7.67
CA SER A 78 2.36 -11.74 7.30
C SER A 78 0.93 -11.46 6.79
N ALA A 79 -0.09 -11.98 7.48
CA ALA A 79 -1.50 -11.81 7.16
C ALA A 79 -2.16 -10.58 7.82
N GLY A 80 -1.43 -9.74 8.56
CA GLY A 80 -1.99 -8.58 9.26
C GLY A 80 -1.51 -7.23 8.72
N LYS A 81 -2.43 -6.27 8.57
CA LYS A 81 -2.08 -4.85 8.42
C LYS A 81 -1.65 -4.30 9.78
N ILE A 82 -0.43 -3.77 9.87
CA ILE A 82 0.15 -3.25 11.12
C ILE A 82 0.21 -1.72 11.15
N GLY A 83 0.03 -1.06 10.01
CA GLY A 83 0.02 0.40 9.94
C GLY A 83 -0.45 0.91 8.59
N GLU A 84 -1.02 2.10 8.60
CA GLU A 84 -1.39 2.81 7.38
C GLU A 84 -1.27 4.32 7.57
N VAL A 85 -0.94 5.03 6.49
CA VAL A 85 -1.04 6.48 6.43
C VAL A 85 -1.54 6.88 5.05
N PHE A 86 -2.42 7.87 5.02
CA PHE A 86 -2.96 8.45 3.80
C PHE A 86 -2.80 9.97 3.84
N ILE A 87 -2.24 10.54 2.78
CA ILE A 87 -1.92 11.96 2.72
C ILE A 87 -2.41 12.55 1.40
N GLU A 88 -3.31 13.53 1.53
CA GLU A 88 -3.85 14.31 0.43
C GLU A 88 -2.92 15.45 -0.01
N ALA A 89 -3.14 15.96 -1.22
CA ALA A 89 -2.30 16.89 -1.97
C ALA A 89 -1.70 18.03 -1.15
N CYS A 90 -2.54 18.72 -0.39
CA CYS A 90 -2.16 19.91 0.38
C CYS A 90 -1.15 19.60 1.50
N ARG A 91 -1.03 18.34 1.91
CA ARG A 91 -0.15 17.89 2.99
C ARG A 91 1.05 17.08 2.50
N ILE A 92 1.09 16.67 1.24
CA ILE A 92 2.20 15.86 0.67
C ILE A 92 3.55 16.57 0.89
N LYS A 93 3.67 17.83 0.48
CA LYS A 93 4.92 18.58 0.62
C LYS A 93 5.37 18.73 2.08
N LYS A 94 4.43 18.86 3.01
CA LYS A 94 4.71 18.94 4.44
C LYS A 94 5.19 17.60 5.01
N ALA A 95 4.53 16.51 4.62
CA ALA A 95 4.87 15.16 5.10
C ALA A 95 6.16 14.61 4.48
N LEU A 96 6.37 14.84 3.19
CA LEU A 96 7.52 14.35 2.44
C LEU A 96 8.73 15.31 2.48
N GLY A 97 8.51 16.58 2.85
CA GLY A 97 9.52 17.64 2.83
C GLY A 97 9.86 18.16 1.43
N ARG A 98 9.37 17.51 0.36
CA ARG A 98 9.54 17.92 -1.04
C ARG A 98 8.43 17.30 -1.92
N GLU A 99 8.27 17.83 -3.12
CA GLU A 99 7.20 17.40 -4.05
C GLU A 99 7.44 16.02 -4.67
N TYR A 100 8.71 15.64 -4.90
CA TYR A 100 9.05 14.35 -5.50
C TYR A 100 10.10 13.59 -4.68
N LEU A 101 9.78 12.34 -4.33
CA LEU A 101 10.68 11.39 -3.69
C LEU A 101 10.65 10.09 -4.48
N ALA A 102 11.82 9.44 -4.61
CA ALA A 102 11.84 8.04 -5.01
C ALA A 102 11.01 7.21 -4.01
N PRO A 103 10.26 6.17 -4.44
CA PRO A 103 9.32 5.43 -3.60
C PRO A 103 9.93 4.96 -2.27
N PHE A 104 11.13 4.40 -2.30
CA PHE A 104 11.88 4.00 -1.10
C PHE A 104 12.03 5.14 -0.07
N ASN A 105 12.34 6.36 -0.51
CA ASN A 105 12.51 7.50 0.38
C ASN A 105 11.15 8.04 0.87
N ALA A 106 10.10 7.94 0.05
CA ALA A 106 8.75 8.28 0.47
C ALA A 106 8.26 7.34 1.57
N ILE A 107 8.45 6.02 1.41
CA ILE A 107 8.11 5.01 2.41
C ILE A 107 8.78 5.33 3.76
N LYS A 108 10.09 5.61 3.76
CA LYS A 108 10.80 5.96 5.00
C LYS A 108 10.19 7.16 5.72
N ARG A 109 9.89 8.24 4.99
CA ARG A 109 9.28 9.45 5.57
C ARG A 109 7.87 9.20 6.09
N LEU A 110 7.08 8.42 5.37
CA LEU A 110 5.71 8.11 5.74
C LEU A 110 5.65 7.16 6.95
N ARG A 111 6.63 6.25 7.10
CA ARG A 111 6.76 5.40 8.29
C ARG A 111 6.88 6.22 9.58
N ASP A 112 7.62 7.32 9.54
CA ASP A 112 7.79 8.24 10.68
C ASP A 112 6.48 8.93 11.11
N HIS A 113 5.40 8.80 10.33
CA HIS A 113 4.06 9.34 10.69
C HIS A 113 3.14 8.27 11.29
N ILE A 114 3.53 6.99 11.25
CA ILE A 114 2.74 5.86 11.76
C ILE A 114 3.25 5.42 13.14
N MET A 115 4.57 5.50 13.36
CA MET A 115 5.26 5.18 14.63
C MET A 115 5.57 6.44 15.42
#